data_AF-G8YKJ8-F1
#
_entry.id   AF-G8YKJ8-F1
#
_cell.length_a   1.000
_cell.length_b   1.000
_cell.length_c   1.000
_cell.angle_alpha   90.00
_cell.angle_beta   90.00
_cell.angle_gamma   90.00
#
_symmetry.space_group_name_H-M   'P 1'
#
loop_
_entity.id
_entity.type
_entity.pdbx_description
1 polymer ?
#
loop_
_entity_poly.entity_id
_entity_poly.type
_entity_poly.pdbx_seq_one_letter_code
_entity_poly.pdbx_strand_id
1 'polypeptide(L)'
;MIFKKRKKESEELPIYDLKPQVSENGDTKYVPKSKSSKWNTSALIKNVYWKIVLINLLIWLFCVNYFERTTLRSSLAACEWQRWEGWDKAARPHRIALVADPQLVDDHTYPGRFRLLTYFIKKLSDNYLFRNHRYVQTYLDPDTTIFLGDLFDGGRQWKPDAWMEEYKRFNKVYPKKPNRRMINDLPGNHDIGFESINIEARKRFSAFFGTPNEALEIGNHSFVILDTISLSSENKQLQEDSLEFLSTLNDHINPAFPRVLLTHVPLYRFTESQTCGPLRESKKPFPVMKGLQYQTVIDYEISKNILSTVKPTLVFSGDDHDYCDITHKYESDGVAMSAREITVKSASMTCGIKYPAIQLLSLHNPYDPKPKTTLEPDNTLKTKMCTLPKPYVAIFVYVTLLVVSIISFIAAREKNLKLFMNSYERGILPVSSGKHPFSFRLLRDMRQIDLWFLLDFFYFIVILYIVFGLFYTFI
;
A
#
# COMPACT_ATOMS: atom_id res chain seq x y z
N MET A 1 33.38 80.99 35.26
CA MET A 1 32.62 81.15 34.01
C MET A 1 33.55 80.85 32.84
N ILE A 2 33.03 80.19 31.79
CA ILE A 2 33.60 79.93 30.45
C ILE A 2 34.32 78.57 30.22
N PHE A 3 33.51 77.62 29.72
CA PHE A 3 33.69 76.59 28.68
C PHE A 3 35.03 75.86 28.45
N LYS A 4 35.05 74.54 28.74
CA LYS A 4 35.94 73.55 28.11
C LYS A 4 35.15 72.69 27.11
N LYS A 5 35.47 72.83 25.82
CA LYS A 5 34.93 72.03 24.70
C LYS A 5 35.51 70.60 24.80
N ARG A 6 34.67 69.56 24.96
CA ARG A 6 35.09 68.15 24.88
C ARG A 6 35.42 67.80 23.42
N LYS A 7 36.65 67.34 23.19
CA LYS A 7 37.15 66.79 21.92
C LYS A 7 36.50 65.41 21.73
N LYS A 8 35.94 65.16 20.54
CA LYS A 8 35.37 63.86 20.14
C LYS A 8 36.55 63.01 19.66
N GLU A 9 36.95 62.01 20.45
CA GLU A 9 37.90 60.99 19.99
C GLU A 9 37.23 60.18 18.87
N SER A 10 37.84 60.19 17.69
CA SER A 10 37.59 59.21 16.65
C SER A 10 38.32 57.93 17.03
N GLU A 11 37.59 56.85 17.28
CA GLU A 11 38.16 55.50 17.31
C GLU A 11 38.77 55.21 15.93
N GLU A 12 40.09 55.30 15.82
CA GLU A 12 40.83 54.82 14.65
C GLU A 12 40.79 53.29 14.63
N LEU A 13 40.13 52.73 13.62
CA LEU A 13 40.17 51.30 13.33
C LEU A 13 41.60 50.92 12.90
N PRO A 14 42.18 49.83 13.45
CA PRO A 14 43.53 49.44 13.09
C PRO A 14 43.68 49.05 11.61
N ILE A 15 44.79 49.48 11.01
CA ILE A 15 45.11 49.42 9.57
C ILE A 15 45.04 47.99 8.97
N TYR A 16 45.18 46.94 9.78
CA TYR A 16 45.14 45.54 9.31
C TYR A 16 43.76 45.06 8.81
N ASP A 17 42.67 45.78 9.12
CA ASP A 17 41.29 45.41 8.75
C ASP A 17 40.76 46.09 7.46
N LEU A 18 41.59 46.86 6.77
CA LEU A 18 41.23 47.55 5.53
C LEU A 18 41.90 46.87 4.31
N LYS A 19 41.24 46.91 3.13
CA LYS A 19 41.83 46.50 1.85
C LYS A 19 41.94 47.73 0.93
N PRO A 20 43.07 47.92 0.23
CA PRO A 20 43.20 49.02 -0.71
C PRO A 20 42.35 48.77 -1.96
N GLN A 21 41.60 49.78 -2.36
CA GLN A 21 40.82 49.82 -3.59
C GLN A 21 41.27 51.06 -4.38
N VAL A 22 41.85 50.85 -5.56
CA VAL A 22 42.36 51.92 -6.41
C VAL A 22 41.22 52.39 -7.32
N SER A 23 40.91 53.67 -7.27
CA SER A 23 39.93 54.29 -8.19
C SER A 23 40.57 54.54 -9.56
N GLU A 24 39.74 54.67 -10.60
CA GLU A 24 40.21 54.90 -11.99
C GLU A 24 41.08 56.16 -12.15
N ASN A 25 41.06 57.09 -11.18
CA ASN A 25 41.90 58.29 -11.14
C ASN A 25 43.21 58.13 -10.33
N GLY A 26 43.56 56.91 -9.90
CA GLY A 26 44.85 56.62 -9.23
C GLY A 26 44.85 56.78 -7.70
N ASP A 27 43.77 57.29 -7.09
CA ASP A 27 43.68 57.40 -5.63
C ASP A 27 43.34 56.06 -4.97
N THR A 28 44.09 55.70 -3.92
CA THR A 28 43.90 54.46 -3.15
C THR A 28 43.03 54.73 -1.92
N LYS A 29 41.80 54.20 -1.90
CA LYS A 29 40.92 54.22 -0.72
C LYS A 29 40.95 52.89 0.02
N TYR A 30 41.04 52.96 1.34
CA TYR A 30 41.04 51.79 2.22
C TYR A 30 39.60 51.49 2.66
N VAL A 31 39.05 50.36 2.22
CA VAL A 31 37.67 49.94 2.53
C VAL A 31 37.72 48.76 3.52
N PRO A 32 36.82 48.68 4.52
CA PRO A 32 36.76 47.54 5.45
C PRO A 32 36.66 46.22 4.70
N LYS A 33 37.51 45.25 5.05
CA LYS A 33 37.38 43.88 4.53
C LYS A 33 35.98 43.38 4.88
N SER A 34 35.17 43.01 3.89
CA SER A 34 33.93 42.31 4.19
C SER A 34 34.30 40.99 4.87
N LYS A 35 33.91 40.83 6.13
CA LYS A 35 34.05 39.54 6.81
C LYS A 35 33.16 38.56 6.05
N SER A 36 33.74 37.74 5.18
CA SER A 36 33.05 36.58 4.64
C SER A 36 32.68 35.72 5.84
N SER A 37 31.40 35.75 6.22
CA SER A 37 30.84 34.88 7.25
C SER A 37 30.97 33.45 6.76
N LYS A 38 32.10 32.79 7.05
CA LYS A 38 32.20 31.33 6.98
C LYS A 38 31.13 30.81 7.93
N TRP A 39 30.07 30.23 7.37
CA TRP A 39 28.98 29.64 8.13
C TRP A 39 29.56 28.61 9.10
N ASN A 40 29.61 28.96 10.38
CA ASN A 40 30.18 28.09 11.40
C ASN A 40 29.14 27.01 11.75
N THR A 41 29.20 25.89 11.04
CA THR A 41 28.27 24.74 11.17
C THR A 41 28.13 24.26 12.61
N SER A 42 29.20 24.34 13.40
CA SER A 42 29.20 23.99 14.83
C SER A 42 28.29 24.89 15.69
N ALA A 43 28.10 26.15 15.33
CA ALA A 43 27.22 27.08 16.05
C ALA A 43 25.74 26.87 15.71
N LEU A 44 25.44 26.34 14.52
CA LEU A 44 24.07 26.03 14.08
C LEU A 44 23.52 24.80 14.80
N ILE A 45 24.33 23.75 14.98
CA ILE A 45 23.95 22.49 15.64
C ILE A 45 23.69 22.70 17.14
N LYS A 46 24.44 23.58 17.81
CA LYS A 46 24.30 23.87 19.25
C LYS A 46 22.95 24.47 19.64
N ASN A 47 22.29 25.11 18.68
CA ASN A 47 21.07 25.86 18.93
C ASN A 47 19.80 25.08 18.54
N VAL A 48 19.94 23.81 18.12
CA VAL A 48 18.83 22.88 17.91
C VAL A 48 18.27 22.43 19.27
N TYR A 49 16.94 22.35 19.40
CA TYR A 49 16.30 21.84 20.62
C TYR A 49 16.33 20.30 20.69
N TRP A 50 17.51 19.73 20.93
CA TRP A 50 17.75 18.29 20.95
C TRP A 50 16.82 17.50 21.87
N LYS A 51 16.41 18.07 23.02
CA LYS A 51 15.44 17.42 23.92
C LYS A 51 14.10 17.15 23.22
N ILE A 52 13.59 18.11 22.47
CA ILE A 52 12.30 18.00 21.76
C ILE A 52 12.44 17.14 20.53
N VAL A 53 13.56 17.26 19.83
CA VAL A 53 13.91 16.36 18.72
C VAL A 53 13.93 14.91 19.20
N LEU A 54 14.58 14.61 20.33
CA LEU A 54 14.67 13.26 20.87
C LEU A 54 13.31 12.73 21.36
N ILE A 55 12.51 13.56 22.05
CA ILE A 55 11.16 13.17 22.48
C ILE A 55 10.29 12.82 21.27
N ASN A 56 10.26 13.69 20.25
CA ASN A 56 9.52 13.41 19.04
C ASN A 56 10.04 12.15 18.35
N LEU A 57 11.37 11.97 18.22
CA LEU A 57 11.97 10.76 17.65
C LEU A 57 11.48 9.49 18.35
N LEU A 58 11.50 9.45 19.68
CA LEU A 58 11.04 8.27 20.44
C LEU A 58 9.55 8.00 20.24
N ILE A 59 8.72 9.05 20.22
CA ILE A 59 7.29 8.93 19.96
C ILE A 59 7.06 8.40 18.53
N TRP A 60 7.75 8.94 17.54
CA TRP A 60 7.67 8.50 16.15
C TRP A 60 8.14 7.05 15.99
N LEU A 61 9.27 6.67 16.57
CA LEU A 61 9.76 5.29 16.55
C LEU A 61 8.74 4.32 17.15
N PHE A 62 8.14 4.68 18.29
CA PHE A 62 7.11 3.86 18.92
C PHE A 62 5.86 3.74 18.04
N CYS A 63 5.34 4.87 17.55
CA CYS A 63 4.13 4.91 16.72
C CYS A 63 4.32 4.16 15.39
N VAL A 64 5.42 4.41 14.68
CA VAL A 64 5.72 3.72 13.41
C VAL A 64 5.94 2.24 13.68
N ASN A 65 6.69 1.84 14.71
CA ASN A 65 6.82 0.42 15.05
C ASN A 65 5.47 -0.23 15.38
N TYR A 66 4.60 0.46 16.12
CA TYR A 66 3.29 -0.04 16.46
C TYR A 66 2.44 -0.30 15.20
N PHE A 67 2.33 0.67 14.30
CA PHE A 67 1.48 0.55 13.10
C PHE A 67 2.12 -0.24 11.94
N GLU A 68 3.44 -0.22 11.80
CA GLU A 68 4.14 -0.94 10.72
C GLU A 68 4.50 -2.38 11.09
N ARG A 69 4.54 -2.73 12.39
CA ARG A 69 4.98 -4.07 12.84
C ARG A 69 3.95 -4.74 13.74
N THR A 70 3.55 -4.07 14.82
CA THR A 70 2.73 -4.70 15.88
C THR A 70 1.30 -4.96 15.41
N THR A 71 0.62 -3.97 14.84
CA THR A 71 -0.78 -4.13 14.37
C THR A 71 -0.89 -5.22 13.32
N LEU A 72 0.05 -5.28 12.38
CA LEU A 72 0.11 -6.31 11.34
C LEU A 72 0.30 -7.71 11.92
N ARG A 73 1.25 -7.87 12.85
CA ARG A 73 1.44 -9.16 13.54
C ARG A 73 0.17 -9.59 14.30
N SER A 74 -0.48 -8.65 14.99
CA SER A 74 -1.73 -8.94 15.71
C SER A 74 -2.88 -9.32 14.78
N SER A 75 -3.03 -8.63 13.64
CA SER A 75 -4.02 -8.97 12.60
C SER A 75 -3.81 -10.40 12.07
N LEU A 76 -2.57 -10.77 11.75
CA LEU A 76 -2.27 -12.11 11.22
C LEU A 76 -2.34 -13.21 12.28
N ALA A 77 -2.06 -12.91 13.54
CA ALA A 77 -2.18 -13.88 14.64
C ALA A 77 -3.61 -14.43 14.76
N ALA A 78 -4.63 -13.60 14.48
CA ALA A 78 -6.03 -14.04 14.46
C ALA A 78 -6.34 -15.05 13.34
N CYS A 79 -5.46 -15.15 12.35
CA CYS A 79 -5.59 -16.00 11.18
C CYS A 79 -4.68 -17.24 11.20
N GLU A 80 -3.91 -17.43 12.29
CA GLU A 80 -3.08 -18.63 12.47
C GLU A 80 -3.90 -19.89 12.21
N TRP A 81 -3.39 -20.72 11.30
CA TRP A 81 -4.05 -21.90 10.75
C TRP A 81 -4.67 -22.80 11.83
N GLN A 82 -3.93 -23.08 12.91
CA GLN A 82 -4.36 -23.97 13.99
C GLN A 82 -5.61 -23.47 14.74
N ARG A 83 -5.95 -22.18 14.65
CA ARG A 83 -7.08 -21.58 15.38
C ARG A 83 -8.43 -21.83 14.73
N TRP A 84 -8.45 -22.21 13.45
CA TRP A 84 -9.69 -22.28 12.67
C TRP A 84 -9.78 -23.47 11.72
N GLU A 85 -8.64 -24.06 11.34
CA GLU A 85 -8.62 -25.25 10.50
C GLU A 85 -9.29 -26.43 11.19
N GLY A 86 -9.09 -26.62 12.50
CA GLY A 86 -9.75 -27.72 13.24
C GLY A 86 -9.56 -29.10 12.58
N TRP A 87 -8.43 -29.34 11.94
CA TRP A 87 -8.05 -30.66 11.45
C TRP A 87 -7.48 -31.51 12.60
N ASP A 88 -7.48 -32.83 12.42
CA ASP A 88 -6.82 -33.74 13.36
C ASP A 88 -5.32 -33.44 13.46
N LYS A 89 -4.71 -33.76 14.62
CA LYS A 89 -3.28 -33.48 14.87
C LYS A 89 -2.33 -34.16 13.88
N ALA A 90 -2.74 -35.27 13.28
CA ALA A 90 -1.96 -35.99 12.28
C ALA A 90 -2.11 -35.43 10.86
N ALA A 91 -3.11 -34.57 10.63
CA ALA A 91 -3.38 -33.98 9.32
C ALA A 91 -2.21 -33.09 8.90
N ARG A 92 -1.86 -33.19 7.61
CA ARG A 92 -0.88 -32.33 6.96
C ARG A 92 -1.61 -31.55 5.86
N PRO A 93 -2.32 -30.47 6.21
CA PRO A 93 -3.08 -29.71 5.24
C PRO A 93 -2.15 -28.92 4.31
N HIS A 94 -2.54 -28.78 3.05
CA HIS A 94 -1.94 -27.82 2.12
C HIS A 94 -2.62 -26.47 2.30
N ARG A 95 -1.84 -25.42 2.54
CA ARG A 95 -2.34 -24.09 2.91
C ARG A 95 -2.13 -23.09 1.79
N ILE A 96 -3.18 -22.33 1.48
CA ILE A 96 -3.22 -21.41 0.35
C ILE A 96 -3.66 -20.03 0.85
N ALA A 97 -2.98 -18.99 0.38
CA ALA A 97 -3.41 -17.61 0.49
C ALA A 97 -3.88 -17.08 -0.87
N LEU A 98 -5.14 -16.66 -0.95
CA LEU A 98 -5.75 -16.04 -2.11
C LEU A 98 -5.71 -14.51 -1.96
N VAL A 99 -5.20 -13.82 -2.97
CA VAL A 99 -5.06 -12.36 -3.02
C VAL A 99 -5.87 -11.84 -4.21
N ALA A 100 -6.91 -11.06 -3.94
CA ALA A 100 -7.71 -10.42 -4.99
C ALA A 100 -7.39 -8.93 -5.08
N ASP A 101 -7.49 -8.41 -6.31
CA ASP A 101 -7.45 -6.99 -6.66
C ASP A 101 -6.36 -6.21 -5.90
N PRO A 102 -5.08 -6.63 -5.97
CA PRO A 102 -4.01 -5.83 -5.39
C PRO A 102 -3.91 -4.46 -6.08
N GLN A 103 -4.34 -4.35 -7.34
CA GLN A 103 -4.48 -3.12 -8.14
C GLN A 103 -3.38 -2.12 -7.85
N LEU A 104 -2.16 -2.43 -8.33
CA LEU A 104 -1.03 -1.50 -8.19
C LEU A 104 -1.42 -0.15 -8.78
N VAL A 105 -1.57 0.84 -7.90
CA VAL A 105 -1.96 2.21 -8.27
C VAL A 105 -0.98 2.74 -9.28
N ASP A 106 -1.48 3.31 -10.36
CA ASP A 106 -0.66 3.83 -11.44
C ASP A 106 -1.08 5.24 -11.92
N ASP A 107 -0.51 5.71 -13.03
CA ASP A 107 -0.81 7.07 -13.52
C ASP A 107 -2.22 7.16 -14.15
N HIS A 108 -2.85 6.02 -14.45
CA HIS A 108 -4.22 5.91 -14.96
C HIS A 108 -5.27 5.84 -13.84
N THR A 109 -4.89 5.52 -12.59
CA THR A 109 -5.81 5.43 -11.45
C THR A 109 -6.51 6.76 -11.15
N TYR A 110 -5.79 7.87 -11.21
CA TYR A 110 -6.30 9.19 -10.82
C TYR A 110 -5.88 10.26 -11.84
N PRO A 111 -6.50 10.27 -13.04
CA PRO A 111 -6.11 11.19 -14.10
C PRO A 111 -6.32 12.65 -13.66
N GLY A 112 -5.38 13.52 -14.02
CA GLY A 112 -5.42 14.95 -13.67
C GLY A 112 -4.98 15.30 -12.25
N ARG A 113 -4.61 14.32 -11.42
CA ARG A 113 -4.07 14.57 -10.08
C ARG A 113 -2.64 15.10 -10.12
N PHE A 114 -2.28 15.95 -9.15
CA PHE A 114 -0.93 16.50 -9.04
C PHE A 114 0.13 15.40 -8.89
N ARG A 115 1.16 15.41 -9.74
CA ARG A 115 2.16 14.32 -9.88
C ARG A 115 2.83 13.93 -8.56
N LEU A 116 3.15 14.90 -7.70
CA LEU A 116 3.76 14.60 -6.40
C LEU A 116 2.80 13.83 -5.49
N LEU A 117 1.51 14.14 -5.51
CA LEU A 117 0.52 13.40 -4.74
C LEU A 117 0.37 11.97 -5.25
N THR A 118 0.30 11.78 -6.58
CA THR A 118 0.26 10.45 -7.20
C THR A 118 1.49 9.62 -6.83
N TYR A 119 2.69 10.23 -6.83
CA TYR A 119 3.92 9.57 -6.40
C TYR A 119 3.83 9.03 -4.95
N PHE A 120 3.36 9.85 -4.01
CA PHE A 120 3.21 9.41 -2.62
C PHE A 120 2.14 8.33 -2.45
N ILE A 121 1.02 8.43 -3.17
CA ILE A 121 -0.03 7.39 -3.14
C ILE A 121 0.53 6.05 -3.65
N LYS A 122 1.25 6.06 -4.78
CA LYS A 122 1.95 4.88 -5.32
C LYS A 122 2.85 4.25 -4.26
N LYS A 123 3.72 5.05 -3.65
CA LYS A 123 4.68 4.58 -2.63
C LYS A 123 4.02 4.03 -1.37
N LEU A 124 2.96 4.67 -0.89
CA LEU A 124 2.22 4.21 0.28
C LEU A 124 1.48 2.90 -0.02
N SER A 125 0.84 2.80 -1.18
CA SER A 125 0.16 1.58 -1.62
C SER A 125 1.14 0.41 -1.78
N ASP A 126 2.25 0.63 -2.48
CA ASP A 126 3.31 -0.37 -2.67
C ASP A 126 3.86 -0.88 -1.34
N ASN A 127 4.16 0.03 -0.41
CA ASN A 127 4.67 -0.38 0.89
C ASN A 127 3.63 -1.16 1.69
N TYR A 128 2.36 -0.73 1.64
CA TYR A 128 1.27 -1.44 2.33
C TYR A 128 1.15 -2.88 1.83
N LEU A 129 1.09 -3.07 0.50
CA LEU A 129 1.00 -4.38 -0.13
C LEU A 129 2.24 -5.24 0.14
N PHE A 130 3.44 -4.68 -0.07
CA PHE A 130 4.71 -5.38 0.15
C PHE A 130 4.84 -5.87 1.59
N ARG A 131 4.58 -4.98 2.55
CA ARG A 131 4.70 -5.29 3.97
C ARG A 131 3.71 -6.38 4.37
N ASN A 132 2.45 -6.27 3.93
CA ASN A 132 1.43 -7.27 4.22
C ASN A 132 1.79 -8.62 3.60
N HIS A 133 2.19 -8.65 2.33
CA HIS A 133 2.64 -9.88 1.65
C HIS A 133 3.83 -10.51 2.39
N ARG A 134 4.88 -9.75 2.70
CA ARG A 134 6.05 -10.24 3.42
C ARG A 134 5.66 -10.86 4.77
N TYR A 135 4.73 -10.25 5.51
CA TYR A 135 4.28 -10.78 6.79
C TYR A 135 3.41 -12.03 6.62
N VAL A 136 2.49 -12.06 5.65
CA VAL A 136 1.73 -13.27 5.31
C VAL A 136 2.68 -14.42 5.00
N GLN A 137 3.66 -14.19 4.13
CA GLN A 137 4.68 -15.18 3.77
C GLN A 137 5.59 -15.60 4.94
N THR A 138 5.78 -14.75 5.95
CA THR A 138 6.66 -15.05 7.09
C THR A 138 5.93 -15.71 8.26
N TYR A 139 4.75 -15.21 8.61
CA TYR A 139 4.01 -15.62 9.81
C TYR A 139 2.96 -16.69 9.51
N LEU A 140 2.23 -16.57 8.39
CA LEU A 140 1.29 -17.60 7.97
C LEU A 140 1.99 -18.66 7.13
N ASP A 141 3.00 -18.28 6.34
CA ASP A 141 3.81 -19.20 5.54
C ASP A 141 2.98 -20.20 4.70
N PRO A 142 2.06 -19.72 3.85
CA PRO A 142 1.24 -20.59 3.00
C PRO A 142 2.12 -21.36 2.01
N ASP A 143 1.72 -22.58 1.67
CA ASP A 143 2.40 -23.41 0.67
C ASP A 143 2.23 -22.85 -0.75
N THR A 144 1.05 -22.29 -1.04
CA THR A 144 0.73 -21.62 -2.31
C THR A 144 0.13 -20.24 -2.06
N THR A 145 0.50 -19.26 -2.88
CA THR A 145 -0.20 -17.97 -3.00
C THR A 145 -0.81 -17.86 -4.39
N ILE A 146 -2.10 -17.55 -4.48
CA ILE A 146 -2.84 -17.44 -5.74
C ILE A 146 -3.42 -16.04 -5.86
N PHE A 147 -3.19 -15.38 -6.99
CA PHE A 147 -3.80 -14.09 -7.31
C PHE A 147 -5.04 -14.27 -8.17
N LEU A 148 -6.09 -13.49 -7.88
CA LEU A 148 -7.39 -13.58 -8.55
C LEU A 148 -7.64 -12.43 -9.54
N GLY A 149 -6.59 -12.02 -10.26
CA GLY A 149 -6.66 -10.94 -11.25
C GLY A 149 -6.52 -9.53 -10.66
N ASP A 150 -6.58 -8.56 -11.56
CA ASP A 150 -6.35 -7.13 -11.33
C ASP A 150 -5.04 -6.85 -10.60
N LEU A 151 -3.97 -7.39 -11.19
CA LEU A 151 -2.62 -7.19 -10.68
C LEU A 151 -2.20 -5.72 -10.79
N PHE A 152 -2.62 -5.06 -11.86
CA PHE A 152 -2.44 -3.64 -12.12
C PHE A 152 -3.79 -2.92 -12.17
N ASP A 153 -3.79 -1.61 -11.94
CA ASP A 153 -4.97 -0.78 -12.16
C ASP A 153 -5.09 -0.27 -13.62
N GLY A 154 -3.97 -0.07 -14.31
CA GLY A 154 -3.92 0.39 -15.71
C GLY A 154 -3.32 -0.61 -16.68
N GLY A 155 -3.18 -1.89 -16.30
CA GLY A 155 -2.48 -2.94 -17.08
C GLY A 155 -2.84 -2.98 -18.56
N ARG A 156 -4.14 -2.86 -18.88
CA ARG A 156 -4.69 -2.85 -20.24
C ARG A 156 -4.30 -1.61 -21.07
N GLN A 157 -3.97 -0.51 -20.40
CA GLN A 157 -3.75 0.81 -21.01
C GLN A 157 -2.27 1.08 -21.31
N TRP A 158 -1.37 0.33 -20.67
CA TRP A 158 0.07 0.55 -20.81
C TRP A 158 0.65 0.09 -22.15
N LYS A 159 1.54 0.92 -22.69
CA LYS A 159 2.47 0.54 -23.76
C LYS A 159 3.52 -0.45 -23.22
N PRO A 160 4.15 -1.28 -24.08
CA PRO A 160 5.05 -2.35 -23.65
C PRO A 160 6.15 -1.92 -22.65
N ASP A 161 6.85 -0.81 -22.91
CA ASP A 161 7.95 -0.35 -22.04
C ASP A 161 7.46 0.06 -20.65
N ALA A 162 6.38 0.82 -20.58
CA ALA A 162 5.80 1.24 -19.30
C ALA A 162 5.18 0.05 -18.54
N TRP A 163 4.56 -0.87 -19.27
CA TRP A 163 4.03 -2.12 -18.69
C TRP A 163 5.16 -2.96 -18.08
N MET A 164 6.33 -3.02 -18.71
CA MET A 164 7.49 -3.75 -18.19
C MET A 164 7.99 -3.16 -16.85
N GLU A 165 7.95 -1.84 -16.70
CA GLU A 165 8.31 -1.20 -15.42
C GLU A 165 7.28 -1.51 -14.32
N GLU A 166 5.99 -1.53 -14.66
CA GLU A 166 4.93 -1.96 -13.72
C GLU A 166 5.07 -3.45 -13.37
N TYR A 167 5.43 -4.32 -14.32
CA TYR A 167 5.76 -5.73 -14.04
C TYR A 167 6.94 -5.90 -13.08
N LYS A 168 8.03 -5.14 -13.27
CA LYS A 168 9.17 -5.13 -12.32
C LYS A 168 8.73 -4.64 -10.95
N ARG A 169 7.87 -3.61 -10.89
CA ARG A 169 7.30 -3.09 -9.65
C ARG A 169 6.43 -4.13 -8.96
N PHE A 170 5.58 -4.86 -9.68
CA PHE A 170 4.78 -5.97 -9.13
C PHE A 170 5.67 -7.01 -8.46
N ASN A 171 6.73 -7.47 -9.13
CA ASN A 171 7.65 -8.46 -8.57
C ASN A 171 8.44 -7.94 -7.35
N LYS A 172 8.64 -6.62 -7.25
CA LYS A 172 9.23 -5.98 -6.07
C LYS A 172 8.26 -5.89 -4.90
N VAL A 173 6.97 -5.62 -5.18
CA VAL A 173 5.90 -5.59 -4.17
C VAL A 173 5.56 -7.01 -3.69
N TYR A 174 5.57 -7.98 -4.59
CA TYR A 174 5.25 -9.38 -4.30
C TYR A 174 6.46 -10.29 -4.60
N PRO A 175 7.56 -10.19 -3.84
CA PRO A 175 8.70 -11.07 -4.04
C PRO A 175 8.30 -12.53 -3.83
N LYS A 176 8.83 -13.39 -4.70
CA LYS A 176 8.69 -14.85 -4.57
C LYS A 176 9.46 -15.33 -3.34
N LYS A 177 8.87 -16.28 -2.59
CA LYS A 177 9.53 -16.94 -1.46
C LYS A 177 10.07 -18.31 -1.93
N PRO A 178 11.33 -18.66 -1.65
CA PRO A 178 11.87 -19.98 -1.98
C PRO A 178 11.00 -21.11 -1.41
N ASN A 179 10.86 -22.20 -2.18
CA ASN A 179 10.06 -23.39 -1.83
C ASN A 179 8.56 -23.16 -1.62
N ARG A 180 8.03 -21.98 -1.98
CA ARG A 180 6.60 -21.68 -2.00
C ARG A 180 6.15 -21.42 -3.43
N ARG A 181 4.94 -21.88 -3.77
CA ARG A 181 4.37 -21.66 -5.11
C ARG A 181 3.62 -20.34 -5.15
N MET A 182 3.79 -19.59 -6.24
CA MET A 182 3.01 -18.38 -6.54
C MET A 182 2.35 -18.58 -7.90
N ILE A 183 1.04 -18.41 -7.97
CA ILE A 183 0.21 -18.52 -9.17
C ILE A 183 -0.44 -17.16 -9.38
N ASN A 184 -0.26 -16.57 -10.54
CA ASN A 184 -0.74 -15.23 -10.88
C ASN A 184 -1.23 -15.13 -12.33
N ASP A 185 -1.66 -16.27 -12.85
CA ASP A 185 -1.98 -16.55 -14.25
C ASP A 185 -3.41 -16.11 -14.61
N LEU A 186 -4.25 -15.75 -13.63
CA LEU A 186 -5.62 -15.30 -13.82
C LEU A 186 -5.64 -13.77 -14.07
N PRO A 187 -5.98 -13.29 -15.27
CA PRO A 187 -6.09 -11.86 -15.53
C PRO A 187 -7.38 -11.27 -14.98
N GLY A 188 -7.34 -9.99 -14.62
CA GLY A 188 -8.56 -9.19 -14.40
C GLY A 188 -8.85 -8.18 -15.51
N ASN A 189 -9.97 -7.47 -15.39
CA ASN A 189 -10.38 -6.49 -16.41
C ASN A 189 -9.46 -5.26 -16.40
N HIS A 190 -8.74 -4.96 -15.32
CA HIS A 190 -7.67 -3.96 -15.31
C HIS A 190 -6.39 -4.42 -15.98
N ASP A 191 -6.16 -5.73 -16.06
CA ASP A 191 -5.00 -6.30 -16.74
C ASP A 191 -5.16 -6.36 -18.27
N ILE A 192 -6.32 -6.82 -18.76
CA ILE A 192 -6.54 -7.10 -20.19
C ILE A 192 -7.72 -6.35 -20.83
N GLY A 193 -8.58 -5.72 -20.03
CA GLY A 193 -9.84 -5.10 -20.48
C GLY A 193 -11.03 -6.05 -20.37
N PHE A 194 -12.23 -5.55 -20.69
CA PHE A 194 -13.46 -6.33 -20.79
C PHE A 194 -14.20 -5.93 -22.07
N GLU A 195 -14.85 -6.86 -22.77
CA GLU A 195 -15.46 -6.71 -24.11
C GLU A 195 -14.48 -6.28 -25.21
N SER A 196 -13.98 -5.04 -25.15
CA SER A 196 -12.95 -4.48 -26.04
C SER A 196 -11.54 -4.81 -25.54
N ILE A 197 -11.29 -6.10 -25.34
CA ILE A 197 -10.01 -6.66 -24.87
C ILE A 197 -8.94 -6.40 -25.93
N ASN A 198 -7.80 -5.88 -25.48
CA ASN A 198 -6.64 -5.74 -26.34
C ASN A 198 -5.90 -7.10 -26.41
N ILE A 199 -5.92 -7.75 -27.58
CA ILE A 199 -5.28 -9.05 -27.82
C ILE A 199 -3.81 -9.03 -27.41
N GLU A 200 -3.09 -7.94 -27.67
CA GLU A 200 -1.67 -7.80 -27.31
C GLU A 200 -1.48 -7.60 -25.80
N ALA A 201 -2.44 -6.98 -25.11
CA ALA A 201 -2.42 -6.91 -23.64
C ALA A 201 -2.63 -8.31 -23.04
N ARG A 202 -3.58 -9.10 -23.56
CA ARG A 202 -3.81 -10.49 -23.15
C ARG A 202 -2.58 -11.36 -23.39
N LYS A 203 -2.03 -11.37 -24.62
CA LYS A 203 -0.81 -12.13 -24.94
C LYS A 203 0.37 -11.74 -24.05
N ARG A 204 0.54 -10.44 -23.82
CA ARG A 204 1.59 -9.91 -22.93
C ARG A 204 1.37 -10.38 -21.49
N PHE A 205 0.14 -10.33 -20.98
CA PHE A 205 -0.17 -10.86 -19.65
C PHE A 205 0.23 -12.34 -19.58
N SER A 206 -0.23 -13.17 -20.51
CA SER A 206 0.04 -14.61 -20.51
C SER A 206 1.53 -14.94 -20.58
N ALA A 207 2.29 -14.18 -21.38
CA ALA A 207 3.74 -14.40 -21.55
C ALA A 207 4.55 -14.17 -20.26
N PHE A 208 4.06 -13.34 -19.33
CA PHE A 208 4.81 -12.93 -18.14
C PHE A 208 4.25 -13.50 -16.83
N PHE A 209 2.95 -13.74 -16.78
CA PHE A 209 2.25 -14.23 -15.60
C PHE A 209 1.80 -15.68 -15.70
N GLY A 210 1.77 -16.26 -16.90
CA GLY A 210 1.33 -17.63 -17.13
C GLY A 210 0.04 -17.71 -17.91
N THR A 211 -0.31 -18.90 -18.38
CA THR A 211 -1.42 -19.08 -19.32
C THR A 211 -2.72 -19.15 -18.54
N PRO A 212 -3.69 -18.26 -18.81
CA PRO A 212 -5.01 -18.45 -18.22
C PRO A 212 -5.71 -19.62 -18.90
N ASN A 213 -6.67 -20.28 -18.23
CA ASN A 213 -7.30 -21.55 -18.66
C ASN A 213 -6.41 -22.78 -18.38
N GLU A 214 -6.17 -23.05 -17.10
CA GLU A 214 -5.32 -24.17 -16.66
C GLU A 214 -6.01 -24.97 -15.53
N ALA A 215 -5.80 -26.28 -15.53
CA ALA A 215 -6.15 -27.16 -14.43
C ALA A 215 -4.91 -27.55 -13.61
N LEU A 216 -4.97 -27.38 -12.29
CA LEU A 216 -3.87 -27.62 -11.37
C LEU A 216 -4.30 -28.55 -10.24
N GLU A 217 -3.48 -29.56 -9.93
CA GLU A 217 -3.69 -30.38 -8.74
C GLU A 217 -2.96 -29.77 -7.53
N ILE A 218 -3.71 -29.42 -6.48
CA ILE A 218 -3.15 -28.86 -5.24
C ILE A 218 -3.81 -29.54 -4.04
N GLY A 219 -3.02 -30.22 -3.22
CA GLY A 219 -3.53 -30.91 -2.02
C GLY A 219 -4.64 -31.93 -2.32
N ASN A 220 -4.53 -32.67 -3.43
CA ASN A 220 -5.56 -33.60 -3.95
C ASN A 220 -6.92 -32.93 -4.23
N HIS A 221 -6.87 -31.71 -4.74
CA HIS A 221 -8.03 -30.97 -5.28
C HIS A 221 -7.68 -30.49 -6.69
N SER A 222 -8.67 -30.44 -7.57
CA SER A 222 -8.52 -29.92 -8.93
C SER A 222 -8.90 -28.45 -8.94
N PHE A 223 -7.91 -27.57 -9.06
CA PHE A 223 -8.12 -26.13 -9.25
C PHE A 223 -8.26 -25.83 -10.73
N VAL A 224 -9.30 -25.08 -11.10
CA VAL A 224 -9.58 -24.67 -12.48
C VAL A 224 -9.47 -23.16 -12.55
N ILE A 225 -8.44 -22.65 -13.21
CA ILE A 225 -8.26 -21.23 -13.50
C ILE A 225 -8.94 -20.96 -14.83
N LEU A 226 -9.89 -20.03 -14.89
CA LEU A 226 -10.65 -19.75 -16.11
C LEU A 226 -10.68 -18.25 -16.42
N ASP A 227 -10.23 -17.87 -17.62
CA ASP A 227 -10.40 -16.53 -18.17
C ASP A 227 -11.84 -16.33 -18.63
N THR A 228 -12.68 -15.99 -17.66
CA THR A 228 -14.09 -15.68 -17.92
C THR A 228 -14.25 -14.36 -18.67
N ILE A 229 -13.28 -13.46 -18.62
CA ILE A 229 -13.35 -12.17 -19.31
C ILE A 229 -13.22 -12.36 -20.82
N SER A 230 -12.20 -13.12 -21.26
CA SER A 230 -12.05 -13.49 -22.67
C SER A 230 -13.20 -14.35 -23.16
N LEU A 231 -13.70 -15.27 -22.33
CA LEU A 231 -14.88 -16.08 -22.64
C LEU A 231 -16.15 -15.23 -22.83
N SER A 232 -16.27 -14.12 -22.10
CA SER A 232 -17.37 -13.14 -22.22
C SER A 232 -17.20 -12.13 -23.36
N SER A 233 -16.09 -12.18 -24.12
CA SER A 233 -15.89 -11.27 -25.26
C SER A 233 -16.81 -11.63 -26.43
N GLU A 234 -17.24 -10.65 -27.22
CA GLU A 234 -17.94 -10.92 -28.50
C GLU A 234 -16.98 -11.43 -29.60
N ASN A 235 -15.67 -11.29 -29.41
CA ASN A 235 -14.67 -11.74 -30.37
C ASN A 235 -14.38 -13.24 -30.19
N LYS A 236 -14.78 -14.05 -31.17
CA LYS A 236 -14.58 -15.50 -31.18
C LYS A 236 -13.11 -15.93 -31.01
N GLN A 237 -12.16 -15.15 -31.55
CA GLN A 237 -10.73 -15.45 -31.39
C GLN A 237 -10.31 -15.36 -29.91
N LEU A 238 -10.93 -14.47 -29.13
CA LEU A 238 -10.64 -14.37 -27.70
C LEU A 238 -11.31 -15.50 -26.92
N GLN A 239 -12.48 -15.98 -27.36
CA GLN A 239 -13.16 -17.09 -26.68
C GLN A 239 -12.48 -18.44 -26.90
N GLU A 240 -11.78 -18.63 -28.03
CA GLU A 240 -11.28 -19.91 -28.53
C GLU A 240 -10.53 -20.71 -27.45
N ASP A 241 -9.47 -20.17 -26.86
CA ASP A 241 -8.70 -20.87 -25.82
C ASP A 241 -9.56 -21.30 -24.61
N SER A 242 -10.48 -20.44 -24.16
CA SER A 242 -11.32 -20.72 -22.99
C SER A 242 -12.38 -21.80 -23.31
N LEU A 243 -12.92 -21.78 -24.53
CA LEU A 243 -13.89 -22.78 -24.99
C LEU A 243 -13.22 -24.14 -25.22
N GLU A 244 -12.04 -24.16 -25.84
CA GLU A 244 -11.26 -25.38 -26.05
C GLU A 244 -10.89 -26.02 -24.70
N PHE A 245 -10.38 -25.22 -23.76
CA PHE A 245 -10.06 -25.70 -22.42
C PHE A 245 -11.30 -26.29 -21.70
N LEU A 246 -12.45 -25.61 -21.74
CA LEU A 246 -13.67 -26.15 -21.12
C LEU A 246 -14.13 -27.46 -21.75
N SER A 247 -13.99 -27.60 -23.07
CA SER A 247 -14.38 -28.83 -23.78
C SER A 247 -13.49 -30.03 -23.47
N THR A 248 -12.21 -29.79 -23.16
CA THR A 248 -11.20 -30.82 -22.86
C THR A 248 -10.94 -30.97 -21.36
N LEU A 249 -11.56 -30.13 -20.51
CA LEU A 249 -11.27 -30.05 -19.08
C LEU A 249 -11.31 -31.41 -18.37
N ASN A 250 -12.31 -32.24 -18.66
CA ASN A 250 -12.48 -33.53 -17.98
C ASN A 250 -11.38 -34.55 -18.34
N ASP A 251 -10.61 -34.33 -19.40
CA ASP A 251 -9.45 -35.15 -19.76
C ASP A 251 -8.20 -34.77 -18.95
N HIS A 252 -8.22 -33.57 -18.34
CA HIS A 252 -7.08 -32.98 -17.64
C HIS A 252 -7.22 -32.98 -16.11
N ILE A 253 -8.36 -33.41 -15.56
CA ILE A 253 -8.61 -33.41 -14.11
C ILE A 253 -8.93 -34.80 -13.58
N ASN A 254 -8.46 -35.09 -12.38
CA ASN A 254 -8.85 -36.31 -11.68
C ASN A 254 -10.34 -36.25 -11.27
N PRO A 255 -11.19 -37.17 -11.74
CA PRO A 255 -12.62 -37.17 -11.43
C PRO A 255 -12.93 -37.45 -9.96
N ALA A 256 -11.98 -38.02 -9.20
CA ALA A 256 -12.14 -38.29 -7.77
C ALA A 256 -11.85 -37.07 -6.89
N PHE A 257 -11.25 -36.00 -7.43
CA PHE A 257 -10.85 -34.84 -6.66
C PHE A 257 -11.95 -33.76 -6.64
N PRO A 258 -12.23 -33.15 -5.48
CA PRO A 258 -13.09 -31.97 -5.41
C PRO A 258 -12.52 -30.85 -6.26
N ARG A 259 -13.41 -30.07 -6.87
CA ARG A 259 -13.05 -29.06 -7.88
C ARG A 259 -13.23 -27.65 -7.31
N VAL A 260 -12.20 -26.81 -7.44
CA VAL A 260 -12.21 -25.40 -7.04
C VAL A 260 -12.05 -24.53 -8.28
N LEU A 261 -13.06 -23.72 -8.60
CA LEU A 261 -13.02 -22.80 -9.73
C LEU A 261 -12.47 -21.43 -9.29
N LEU A 262 -11.57 -20.86 -10.08
CA LEU A 262 -11.01 -19.54 -9.89
C LEU A 262 -11.37 -18.67 -11.10
N THR A 263 -12.09 -17.58 -10.86
CA THR A 263 -12.42 -16.56 -11.86
C THR A 263 -12.00 -15.19 -11.34
N HIS A 264 -11.82 -14.21 -12.21
CA HIS A 264 -11.67 -12.82 -11.74
C HIS A 264 -13.06 -12.22 -11.52
N VAL A 265 -13.85 -12.07 -12.59
CA VAL A 265 -15.22 -11.55 -12.47
C VAL A 265 -16.13 -12.63 -11.86
N PRO A 266 -16.97 -12.29 -10.86
CA PRO A 266 -17.96 -13.17 -10.27
C PRO A 266 -18.91 -13.82 -11.28
N LEU A 267 -19.41 -15.02 -10.95
CA LEU A 267 -20.51 -15.63 -11.73
C LEU A 267 -21.82 -14.87 -11.50
N TYR A 268 -22.77 -15.02 -12.43
CA TYR A 268 -24.06 -14.34 -12.38
C TYR A 268 -24.79 -14.55 -11.05
N ARG A 269 -25.47 -13.50 -10.55
CA ARG A 269 -26.14 -13.49 -9.25
C ARG A 269 -27.60 -13.08 -9.34
N PHE A 270 -28.44 -13.83 -8.64
CA PHE A 270 -29.84 -13.50 -8.38
C PHE A 270 -29.94 -12.70 -7.08
N THR A 271 -29.67 -11.39 -7.16
CA THR A 271 -29.50 -10.49 -6.00
C THR A 271 -30.76 -10.32 -5.13
N GLU A 272 -31.92 -10.69 -5.65
CA GLU A 272 -33.18 -10.73 -4.89
C GLU A 272 -33.16 -11.79 -3.78
N SER A 273 -32.39 -12.87 -3.96
CA SER A 273 -32.34 -14.02 -3.04
C SER A 273 -30.94 -14.27 -2.47
N GLN A 274 -29.89 -13.94 -3.22
CA GLN A 274 -28.50 -14.18 -2.83
C GLN A 274 -27.91 -12.93 -2.16
N THR A 275 -27.81 -12.98 -0.83
CA THR A 275 -27.15 -11.92 -0.04
C THR A 275 -25.70 -12.33 0.26
N CYS A 276 -24.78 -11.37 0.21
CA CYS A 276 -23.33 -11.58 0.34
C CYS A 276 -22.81 -12.01 1.72
N GLY A 277 -23.71 -12.37 2.64
CA GLY A 277 -23.36 -12.73 4.01
C GLY A 277 -22.87 -11.54 4.87
N PRO A 278 -22.54 -11.80 6.15
CA PRO A 278 -22.30 -10.76 7.16
C PRO A 278 -20.91 -10.12 7.09
N LEU A 279 -19.98 -10.66 6.30
CA LEU A 279 -18.60 -10.17 6.20
C LEU A 279 -18.41 -9.07 5.15
N ARG A 280 -19.44 -8.77 4.34
CA ARG A 280 -19.50 -7.62 3.44
C ARG A 280 -19.52 -6.31 4.23
N GLU A 281 -18.74 -5.31 3.83
CA GLU A 281 -18.79 -3.96 4.43
C GLU A 281 -19.96 -3.12 3.93
N SER A 282 -20.23 -3.20 2.62
CA SER A 282 -21.33 -2.48 2.01
C SER A 282 -22.67 -3.01 2.49
N LYS A 283 -23.54 -2.10 2.90
CA LYS A 283 -24.95 -2.39 3.23
C LYS A 283 -25.86 -2.39 2.01
N LYS A 284 -25.35 -1.99 0.86
CA LYS A 284 -26.12 -1.99 -0.39
C LYS A 284 -26.16 -3.42 -0.93
N PRO A 285 -27.26 -3.82 -1.59
CA PRO A 285 -27.31 -5.06 -2.35
C PRO A 285 -26.14 -5.14 -3.35
N PHE A 286 -25.73 -6.36 -3.68
CA PHE A 286 -24.70 -6.56 -4.68
C PHE A 286 -25.15 -5.94 -6.01
N PRO A 287 -24.33 -5.10 -6.66
CA PRO A 287 -24.74 -4.47 -7.91
C PRO A 287 -24.57 -5.44 -9.07
N VAL A 288 -25.61 -5.66 -9.88
CA VAL A 288 -25.50 -6.32 -11.19
C VAL A 288 -25.53 -5.23 -12.25
N MET A 289 -24.36 -4.87 -12.77
CA MET A 289 -24.18 -3.72 -13.66
C MET A 289 -23.23 -4.05 -14.80
N LYS A 290 -23.50 -3.45 -15.95
CA LYS A 290 -22.66 -3.50 -17.15
C LYS A 290 -22.34 -2.07 -17.59
N GLY A 291 -21.09 -1.83 -17.93
CA GLY A 291 -20.58 -0.55 -18.41
C GLY A 291 -19.48 -0.75 -19.45
N LEU A 292 -18.91 0.35 -19.93
CA LEU A 292 -17.81 0.29 -20.89
C LEU A 292 -16.59 -0.37 -20.23
N GLN A 293 -16.14 -1.48 -20.80
CA GLN A 293 -15.00 -2.27 -20.30
C GLN A 293 -15.14 -2.79 -18.86
N TYR A 294 -16.38 -3.00 -18.39
CA TYR A 294 -16.62 -3.46 -17.03
C TYR A 294 -17.98 -4.15 -16.87
N GLN A 295 -18.00 -5.26 -16.13
CA GLN A 295 -19.21 -5.92 -15.64
C GLN A 295 -18.95 -6.45 -14.23
N THR A 296 -19.92 -6.34 -13.32
CA THR A 296 -19.79 -6.83 -11.93
C THR A 296 -19.99 -8.34 -11.79
N VAL A 297 -20.59 -8.97 -12.81
CA VAL A 297 -20.78 -10.41 -12.95
C VAL A 297 -20.70 -10.74 -14.44
N ILE A 298 -20.32 -11.96 -14.78
CA ILE A 298 -20.47 -12.46 -16.15
C ILE A 298 -21.92 -12.89 -16.43
N ASP A 299 -22.25 -13.06 -17.72
CA ASP A 299 -23.60 -13.41 -18.17
C ASP A 299 -24.10 -14.75 -17.61
N TYR A 300 -25.42 -14.85 -17.43
CA TYR A 300 -26.08 -16.01 -16.83
C TYR A 300 -25.82 -17.32 -17.61
N GLU A 301 -25.96 -17.31 -18.94
CA GLU A 301 -25.76 -18.51 -19.75
C GLU A 301 -24.30 -19.00 -19.70
N ILE A 302 -23.34 -18.07 -19.69
CA ILE A 302 -21.92 -18.40 -19.53
C ILE A 302 -21.68 -19.01 -18.13
N SER A 303 -22.22 -18.37 -17.08
CA SER A 303 -22.11 -18.87 -15.70
C SER A 303 -22.69 -20.27 -15.55
N LYS A 304 -23.87 -20.50 -16.12
CA LYS A 304 -24.56 -21.79 -16.10
C LYS A 304 -23.73 -22.86 -16.80
N ASN A 305 -23.20 -22.57 -17.99
CA ASN A 305 -22.35 -23.49 -18.74
C ASN A 305 -21.06 -23.84 -17.99
N ILE A 306 -20.42 -22.84 -17.36
CA ILE A 306 -19.23 -23.07 -16.53
C ILE A 306 -19.56 -23.98 -15.35
N LEU A 307 -20.63 -23.69 -14.61
CA LEU A 307 -21.05 -24.50 -13.45
C LEU A 307 -21.37 -25.95 -13.85
N SER A 308 -22.10 -26.16 -14.96
CA SER A 308 -22.45 -27.51 -15.44
C SER A 308 -21.26 -28.28 -15.99
N THR A 309 -20.25 -27.60 -16.55
CA THR A 309 -19.04 -28.23 -17.11
C THR A 309 -18.01 -28.53 -16.01
N VAL A 310 -17.67 -27.52 -15.21
CA VAL A 310 -16.65 -27.61 -14.17
C VAL A 310 -17.16 -28.39 -12.96
N LYS A 311 -18.45 -28.28 -12.61
CA LYS A 311 -19.06 -28.89 -11.42
C LYS A 311 -18.27 -28.60 -10.12
N PRO A 312 -17.96 -27.33 -9.79
CA PRO A 312 -17.11 -26.98 -8.66
C PRO A 312 -17.84 -27.15 -7.32
N THR A 313 -17.10 -27.56 -6.29
CA THR A 313 -17.59 -27.48 -4.89
C THR A 313 -17.47 -26.06 -4.34
N LEU A 314 -16.46 -25.32 -4.79
CA LEU A 314 -16.18 -23.95 -4.36
C LEU A 314 -15.67 -23.11 -5.53
N VAL A 315 -16.11 -21.86 -5.57
CA VAL A 315 -15.67 -20.85 -6.53
C VAL A 315 -15.05 -19.69 -5.76
N PHE A 316 -13.90 -19.19 -6.22
CA PHE A 316 -13.34 -17.92 -5.75
C PHE A 316 -13.30 -16.91 -6.89
N SER A 317 -13.81 -15.71 -6.61
CA SER A 317 -13.82 -14.55 -7.53
C SER A 317 -13.16 -13.31 -6.89
N GLY A 318 -12.84 -12.29 -7.68
CA GLY A 318 -12.37 -10.96 -7.27
C GLY A 318 -13.34 -9.85 -7.74
N ASP A 319 -12.81 -8.76 -8.28
CA ASP A 319 -13.50 -7.64 -8.97
C ASP A 319 -14.39 -6.74 -8.09
N ASP A 320 -15.30 -7.28 -7.27
CA ASP A 320 -16.22 -6.44 -6.44
C ASP A 320 -15.50 -5.70 -5.29
N HIS A 321 -14.24 -6.03 -5.03
CA HIS A 321 -13.36 -5.55 -3.96
C HIS A 321 -13.84 -5.81 -2.52
N ASP A 322 -15.14 -6.00 -2.28
CA ASP A 322 -15.71 -6.33 -0.98
C ASP A 322 -16.06 -7.83 -0.90
N TYR A 323 -16.18 -8.35 0.31
CA TYR A 323 -16.48 -9.76 0.52
C TYR A 323 -17.91 -10.06 0.08
N CYS A 324 -18.11 -11.18 -0.61
CA CYS A 324 -19.43 -11.71 -0.89
C CYS A 324 -19.42 -13.23 -0.87
N ASP A 325 -20.33 -13.85 -0.13
CA ASP A 325 -20.42 -15.30 0.04
C ASP A 325 -21.84 -15.77 -0.24
N ILE A 326 -21.98 -16.54 -1.31
CA ILE A 326 -23.27 -17.00 -1.83
C ILE A 326 -23.19 -18.47 -2.24
N THR A 327 -24.34 -19.05 -2.56
CA THR A 327 -24.41 -20.41 -3.11
C THR A 327 -25.20 -20.37 -4.42
N HIS A 328 -24.59 -20.90 -5.47
CA HIS A 328 -25.21 -21.16 -6.76
C HIS A 328 -25.96 -22.47 -6.69
N LYS A 329 -27.18 -22.48 -7.22
CA LYS A 329 -27.95 -23.71 -7.48
C LYS A 329 -28.06 -23.86 -8.98
N TYR A 330 -27.69 -25.03 -9.50
CA TYR A 330 -27.70 -25.31 -10.92
C TYR A 330 -28.00 -26.79 -11.16
N GLU A 331 -28.27 -27.14 -12.40
CA GLU A 331 -28.53 -28.52 -12.81
C GLU A 331 -27.42 -28.97 -13.76
N SER A 332 -26.95 -30.21 -13.59
CA SER A 332 -25.99 -30.85 -14.48
C SER A 332 -26.39 -32.31 -14.65
N ASP A 333 -26.54 -32.75 -15.90
CA ASP A 333 -26.96 -34.12 -16.25
C ASP A 333 -28.25 -34.58 -15.54
N GLY A 334 -29.23 -33.68 -15.39
CA GLY A 334 -30.50 -33.96 -14.69
C GLY A 334 -30.41 -33.96 -13.16
N VAL A 335 -29.24 -33.65 -12.58
CA VAL A 335 -29.00 -33.66 -11.14
C VAL A 335 -28.88 -32.23 -10.62
N ALA A 336 -29.65 -31.91 -9.58
CA ALA A 336 -29.52 -30.65 -8.87
C ALA A 336 -28.20 -30.61 -8.10
N MET A 337 -27.41 -29.58 -8.34
CA MET A 337 -26.10 -29.34 -7.73
C MET A 337 -26.04 -27.96 -7.08
N SER A 338 -25.05 -27.76 -6.23
CA SER A 338 -24.74 -26.45 -5.69
C SER A 338 -23.25 -26.19 -5.58
N ALA A 339 -22.85 -24.97 -5.85
CA ALA A 339 -21.48 -24.49 -5.69
C ALA A 339 -21.48 -23.25 -4.80
N ARG A 340 -20.67 -23.24 -3.74
CA ARG A 340 -20.45 -22.01 -2.95
C ARG A 340 -19.53 -21.08 -3.75
N GLU A 341 -19.82 -19.80 -3.80
CA GLU A 341 -18.89 -18.80 -4.35
C GLU A 341 -18.52 -17.78 -3.28
N ILE A 342 -17.23 -17.51 -3.16
CA ILE A 342 -16.69 -16.43 -2.32
C ILE A 342 -15.99 -15.43 -3.24
N THR A 343 -16.51 -14.22 -3.34
CA THR A 343 -15.74 -13.07 -3.81
C THR A 343 -14.77 -12.66 -2.72
N VAL A 344 -13.49 -12.85 -3.02
CA VAL A 344 -12.38 -12.52 -2.16
C VAL A 344 -12.26 -11.01 -2.11
N LYS A 345 -12.25 -10.51 -0.88
CA LYS A 345 -12.09 -9.09 -0.61
C LYS A 345 -10.71 -8.61 -1.06
N SER A 346 -10.64 -7.41 -1.61
CA SER A 346 -9.40 -6.82 -2.11
C SER A 346 -8.33 -6.70 -1.01
N ALA A 347 -7.09 -6.98 -1.37
CA ALA A 347 -5.92 -6.76 -0.51
C ALA A 347 -5.43 -5.31 -0.56
N SER A 348 -5.92 -4.52 -1.50
CA SER A 348 -5.48 -3.15 -1.74
C SER A 348 -6.09 -2.15 -0.76
N MET A 349 -5.34 -1.08 -0.49
CA MET A 349 -5.83 0.04 0.31
C MET A 349 -6.61 1.08 -0.50
N THR A 350 -6.59 1.01 -1.83
CA THR A 350 -7.17 2.03 -2.72
C THR A 350 -8.49 1.63 -3.37
N CYS A 351 -9.00 0.43 -3.11
CA CYS A 351 -10.21 -0.13 -3.71
C CYS A 351 -11.52 0.23 -2.99
N GLY A 352 -11.55 1.31 -2.21
CA GLY A 352 -12.77 1.84 -1.58
C GLY A 352 -13.30 1.06 -0.35
N ILE A 353 -12.58 0.05 0.12
CA ILE A 353 -12.91 -0.73 1.34
C ILE A 353 -12.13 -0.24 2.57
N LYS A 354 -12.70 -0.42 3.77
CA LYS A 354 -12.06 -0.02 5.04
C LYS A 354 -11.21 -1.12 5.65
N TYR A 355 -11.52 -2.38 5.35
CA TYR A 355 -10.85 -3.56 5.91
C TYR A 355 -10.31 -4.45 4.78
N PRO A 356 -9.17 -4.10 4.15
CA PRO A 356 -8.52 -4.98 3.19
C PRO A 356 -8.27 -6.36 3.79
N ALA A 357 -8.31 -7.41 2.97
CA ALA A 357 -8.19 -8.78 3.45
C ALA A 357 -7.56 -9.69 2.40
N ILE A 358 -7.22 -10.90 2.83
CA ILE A 358 -6.92 -12.03 1.95
C ILE A 358 -7.85 -13.19 2.34
N GLN A 359 -8.03 -14.14 1.44
CA GLN A 359 -8.77 -15.36 1.75
C GLN A 359 -7.79 -16.51 2.01
N LEU A 360 -7.91 -17.17 3.16
CA LEU A 360 -7.09 -18.33 3.51
C LEU A 360 -7.87 -19.60 3.23
N LEU A 361 -7.18 -20.60 2.71
CA LEU A 361 -7.74 -21.88 2.32
C LEU A 361 -6.84 -23.00 2.81
N SER A 362 -7.43 -23.99 3.46
CA SER A 362 -6.74 -25.15 4.03
C SER A 362 -7.35 -26.41 3.47
N LEU A 363 -6.51 -27.21 2.81
CA LEU A 363 -6.92 -28.40 2.08
C LEU A 363 -6.38 -29.64 2.78
N HIS A 364 -7.26 -30.57 3.12
CA HIS A 364 -6.88 -31.86 3.63
C HIS A 364 -7.73 -32.95 3.01
N ASN A 365 -7.23 -33.53 1.91
CA ASN A 365 -7.86 -34.65 1.23
C ASN A 365 -6.88 -35.84 1.19
N PRO A 366 -6.80 -36.66 2.25
CA PRO A 366 -5.97 -37.86 2.25
C PRO A 366 -6.52 -38.86 1.22
N TYR A 367 -5.85 -38.99 0.09
CA TYR A 367 -6.22 -39.91 -0.97
C TYR A 367 -5.68 -41.32 -0.66
N ASP A 368 -6.57 -42.28 -0.43
CA ASP A 368 -6.24 -43.71 -0.31
C ASP A 368 -6.71 -44.43 -1.58
N PRO A 369 -5.80 -44.97 -2.42
CA PRO A 369 -6.17 -45.75 -3.61
C PRO A 369 -6.93 -47.05 -3.28
N LYS A 370 -6.86 -47.53 -2.03
CA LYS A 370 -7.52 -48.75 -1.52
C LYS A 370 -8.08 -48.48 -0.12
N PRO A 371 -9.15 -47.65 -0.01
CA PRO A 371 -9.61 -47.09 1.26
C PRO A 371 -9.88 -48.18 2.29
N LYS A 372 -9.14 -48.15 3.41
CA LYS A 372 -9.49 -48.96 4.60
C LYS A 372 -10.62 -48.35 5.43
N THR A 373 -10.87 -47.06 5.25
CA THR A 373 -11.89 -46.28 5.95
C THR A 373 -12.54 -45.32 4.96
N THR A 374 -13.86 -45.28 4.94
CA THR A 374 -14.65 -44.25 4.26
C THR A 374 -14.54 -42.95 5.05
N LEU A 375 -13.54 -42.12 4.74
CA LEU A 375 -13.61 -40.71 5.14
C LEU A 375 -14.77 -40.09 4.37
N GLU A 376 -15.73 -39.52 5.10
CA GLU A 376 -16.85 -38.77 4.53
C GLU A 376 -16.29 -37.69 3.58
N PRO A 377 -16.69 -37.68 2.29
CA PRO A 377 -16.13 -36.78 1.27
C PRO A 377 -16.33 -35.28 1.52
N ASP A 378 -17.20 -34.90 2.45
CA ASP A 378 -17.79 -33.56 2.53
C ASP A 378 -16.99 -32.53 3.35
N ASN A 379 -15.77 -32.84 3.77
CA ASN A 379 -14.99 -31.90 4.59
C ASN A 379 -13.49 -31.94 4.30
N THR A 380 -13.11 -31.82 3.03
CA THR A 380 -11.70 -31.80 2.59
C THR A 380 -11.11 -30.39 2.46
N LEU A 381 -11.95 -29.36 2.65
CA LEU A 381 -11.60 -27.96 2.43
C LEU A 381 -12.19 -27.08 3.52
N LYS A 382 -11.37 -26.18 4.08
CA LYS A 382 -11.81 -25.14 5.02
C LYS A 382 -11.26 -23.79 4.61
N THR A 383 -12.04 -22.72 4.80
CA THR A 383 -11.64 -21.39 4.38
C THR A 383 -12.01 -20.30 5.39
N LYS A 384 -11.19 -19.25 5.46
CA LYS A 384 -11.36 -18.13 6.37
C LYS A 384 -10.84 -16.83 5.74
N MET A 385 -11.65 -15.78 5.80
CA MET A 385 -11.18 -14.43 5.48
C MET A 385 -10.24 -13.92 6.58
N CYS A 386 -9.07 -13.43 6.19
CA CYS A 386 -8.08 -12.84 7.08
C CYS A 386 -7.94 -11.34 6.81
N THR A 387 -8.36 -10.51 7.75
CA THR A 387 -8.29 -9.05 7.60
C THR A 387 -6.87 -8.53 7.81
N LEU A 388 -6.49 -7.58 6.97
CA LEU A 388 -5.23 -6.84 7.04
C LEU A 388 -5.42 -5.54 7.86
N PRO A 389 -4.33 -4.90 8.32
CA PRO A 389 -4.42 -3.66 9.07
C PRO A 389 -5.12 -2.55 8.29
N LYS A 390 -5.95 -1.76 8.96
CA LYS A 390 -6.64 -0.63 8.32
C LYS A 390 -5.61 0.40 7.81
N PRO A 391 -5.58 0.69 6.49
CA PRO A 391 -4.53 1.53 5.91
C PRO A 391 -4.58 2.98 6.41
N TYR A 392 -5.77 3.56 6.52
CA TYR A 392 -5.93 4.99 6.80
C TYR A 392 -5.74 5.39 8.27
N VAL A 393 -5.82 4.44 9.21
CA VAL A 393 -5.64 4.74 10.65
C VAL A 393 -4.20 5.17 10.92
N ALA A 394 -3.23 4.43 10.38
CA ALA A 394 -1.81 4.78 10.53
C ALA A 394 -1.50 6.13 9.89
N ILE A 395 -2.02 6.37 8.67
CA ILE A 395 -1.84 7.65 7.96
C ILE A 395 -2.39 8.82 8.77
N PHE A 396 -3.61 8.70 9.30
CA PHE A 396 -4.21 9.76 10.13
C PHE A 396 -3.35 10.05 11.37
N VAL A 397 -2.91 8.99 12.07
CA VAL A 397 -2.06 9.15 13.26
C VAL A 397 -0.72 9.81 12.91
N TYR A 398 -0.08 9.43 11.80
CA TYR A 398 1.17 10.05 11.35
C TYR A 398 0.99 11.54 11.03
N VAL A 399 -0.10 11.92 10.35
CA VAL A 399 -0.41 13.32 10.05
C VAL A 399 -0.67 14.11 11.33
N THR A 400 -1.48 13.58 12.25
CA THR A 400 -1.73 14.22 13.56
C THR A 400 -0.43 14.38 14.34
N LEU A 401 0.42 13.35 14.36
CA LEU A 401 1.69 13.38 15.06
C LEU A 401 2.66 14.40 14.46
N LEU A 402 2.65 14.55 13.13
CA LEU A 402 3.43 15.57 12.43
C LEU A 402 3.02 16.98 12.86
N VAL A 403 1.71 17.25 12.90
CA VAL A 403 1.18 18.55 13.35
C VAL A 403 1.54 18.82 14.81
N VAL A 404 1.36 17.82 15.69
CA VAL A 404 1.75 17.93 17.13
C VAL A 404 3.25 18.17 17.27
N SER A 405 4.08 17.50 16.47
CA SER A 405 5.54 17.70 16.47
C SER A 405 5.88 19.15 16.11
N ILE A 406 5.29 19.69 15.04
CA ILE A 406 5.48 21.08 14.60
C ILE A 406 5.08 22.06 15.71
N ILE A 407 3.90 21.88 16.31
CA ILE A 407 3.43 22.72 17.43
C ILE A 407 4.39 22.64 18.60
N SER A 408 4.95 21.46 18.92
CA SER A 408 5.92 21.31 20.01
C SER A 408 7.21 22.11 19.78
N PHE A 409 7.69 22.20 18.53
CA PHE A 409 8.83 23.04 18.17
C PHE A 409 8.52 24.53 18.29
N ILE A 410 7.36 24.98 17.80
CA ILE A 410 6.91 26.37 17.89
C ILE A 410 6.78 26.80 19.36
N ALA A 411 6.06 26.03 20.16
CA ALA A 411 5.81 26.33 21.58
C ALA A 411 7.11 26.41 22.39
N ALA A 412 8.09 25.56 22.08
CA ALA A 412 9.38 25.59 22.74
C ALA A 412 10.23 26.80 22.38
N ARG A 413 10.19 27.23 21.11
CA ARG A 413 10.87 28.45 20.66
C ARG A 413 10.21 29.69 21.29
N GLU A 414 8.88 29.74 21.37
CA GLU A 414 8.14 30.83 22.02
C GLU A 414 8.43 30.92 23.52
N LYS A 415 8.46 29.78 24.24
CA LYS A 415 8.80 29.76 25.67
C LYS A 415 10.19 30.32 25.93
N ASN A 416 11.17 29.96 25.09
CA ASN A 416 12.53 30.48 25.22
C ASN A 416 12.61 31.96 24.88
N LEU A 417 11.82 32.45 23.90
CA LEU A 417 11.70 33.87 23.63
C LEU A 417 11.14 34.63 24.84
N LYS A 418 10.06 34.14 25.46
CA LYS A 418 9.49 34.75 26.67
C LYS A 418 10.47 34.74 27.83
N LEU A 419 11.19 33.64 28.05
CA LEU A 419 12.22 33.56 29.09
C LEU A 419 13.37 34.55 28.84
N PHE A 420 13.81 34.68 27.59
CA PHE A 420 14.83 35.64 27.19
C PHE A 420 14.36 37.08 27.41
N MET A 421 13.14 37.42 26.96
CA MET A 421 12.56 38.76 27.16
C MET A 421 12.39 39.08 28.65
N ASN A 422 11.88 38.14 29.46
CA ASN A 422 11.74 38.34 30.91
C ASN A 422 13.10 38.44 31.63
N SER A 423 14.15 37.78 31.13
CA SER A 423 15.51 37.94 31.66
C SER A 423 16.12 39.28 31.24
N TYR A 424 15.83 39.74 30.02
CA TYR A 424 16.28 41.01 29.50
C TYR A 424 15.62 42.19 30.23
N GLU A 425 14.29 42.16 30.41
CA GLU A 425 13.55 43.17 31.18
C GLU A 425 14.04 43.28 32.63
N ARG A 426 14.35 42.14 33.27
CA ARG A 426 14.94 42.13 34.63
C ARG A 426 16.39 42.62 34.68
N GLY A 427 17.09 42.63 33.55
CA GLY A 427 18.47 43.12 33.45
C GLY A 427 18.60 44.61 33.13
N ILE A 428 17.50 45.31 32.81
CA ILE A 428 17.49 46.74 32.53
C ILE A 428 17.23 47.50 33.85
N LEU A 429 18.29 48.02 34.47
CA LEU A 429 18.15 49.09 35.47
C LEU A 429 17.68 50.37 34.76
N PRO A 430 16.78 51.18 35.34
CA PRO A 430 16.28 52.38 34.70
C PRO A 430 17.36 53.45 34.70
N VAL A 431 18.15 53.53 33.63
CA VAL A 431 19.06 54.66 33.41
C VAL A 431 18.77 55.30 32.06
N SER A 432 18.15 56.47 32.16
CA SER A 432 18.13 57.58 31.21
C SER A 432 17.57 57.34 29.80
N SER A 433 16.50 58.07 29.54
CA SER A 433 15.87 58.36 28.25
C SER A 433 16.86 58.60 27.10
N GLY A 434 16.95 57.65 26.18
CA GLY A 434 17.49 57.83 24.84
C GLY A 434 16.75 56.87 23.91
N LYS A 435 16.19 57.36 22.81
CA LYS A 435 15.44 56.55 21.83
C LYS A 435 16.34 55.42 21.32
N HIS A 436 16.17 54.22 21.87
CA HIS A 436 16.94 53.03 21.52
C HIS A 436 16.53 52.50 20.13
N PRO A 437 17.43 51.79 19.41
CA PRO A 437 17.15 51.08 18.16
C PRO A 437 16.37 49.79 18.44
N PHE A 438 15.26 49.93 19.15
CA PHE A 438 14.45 48.84 19.71
C PHE A 438 13.81 48.00 18.59
N SER A 439 13.39 48.64 17.49
CA SER A 439 12.74 47.94 16.36
C SER A 439 13.70 47.04 15.58
N PHE A 440 14.92 47.50 15.29
CA PHE A 440 15.86 46.74 14.44
C PHE A 440 16.43 45.49 15.14
N ARG A 441 16.68 45.55 16.45
CA ARG A 441 17.18 44.41 17.22
C ARG A 441 16.10 43.34 17.37
N LEU A 442 14.87 43.75 17.70
CA LEU A 442 13.72 42.87 17.81
C LEU A 442 13.41 42.16 16.47
N LEU A 443 13.41 42.90 15.36
CA LEU A 443 13.21 42.33 14.01
C LEU A 443 14.32 41.35 13.61
N ARG A 444 15.57 41.63 13.98
CA ARG A 444 16.69 40.73 13.73
C ARG A 444 16.57 39.45 14.56
N ASP A 445 16.19 39.58 15.81
CA ASP A 445 16.05 38.44 16.73
C ASP A 445 14.82 37.58 16.34
N MET A 446 13.73 38.19 15.84
CA MET A 446 12.60 37.47 15.22
C MET A 446 13.02 36.66 13.99
N ARG A 447 13.74 37.27 13.02
CA ARG A 447 14.27 36.54 11.85
C ARG A 447 15.22 35.41 12.23
N GLN A 448 15.95 35.58 13.33
CA GLN A 448 16.86 34.56 13.82
C GLN A 448 16.08 33.38 14.44
N ILE A 449 14.94 33.63 15.11
CA ILE A 449 14.04 32.58 15.61
C ILE A 449 13.41 31.79 14.46
N ASP A 450 12.98 32.46 13.39
CA ASP A 450 12.48 31.79 12.19
C ASP A 450 13.53 30.87 11.58
N LEU A 451 14.79 31.33 11.50
CA LEU A 451 15.91 30.52 11.02
C LEU A 451 16.17 29.31 11.93
N TRP A 452 16.07 29.47 13.25
CA TRP A 452 16.23 28.37 14.21
C TRP A 452 15.10 27.35 14.15
N PHE A 453 13.86 27.79 13.96
CA PHE A 453 12.72 26.91 13.73
C PHE A 453 12.90 26.12 12.44
N LEU A 454 13.32 26.78 11.35
CA LEU A 454 13.61 26.10 10.07
C LEU A 454 14.71 25.05 10.22
N LEU A 455 15.73 25.32 11.05
CA LEU A 455 16.77 24.33 11.37
C LEU A 455 16.22 23.14 12.18
N ASP A 456 15.44 23.38 13.24
CA ASP A 456 14.80 22.30 14.01
C ASP A 456 13.90 21.43 13.11
N PHE A 457 13.08 22.09 12.29
CA PHE A 457 12.17 21.44 11.37
C PHE A 457 12.95 20.63 10.32
N PHE A 458 14.04 21.16 9.77
CA PHE A 458 14.90 20.43 8.85
C PHE A 458 15.45 19.14 9.48
N TYR A 459 16.05 19.21 10.67
CA TYR A 459 16.56 18.02 11.35
C TYR A 459 15.44 17.03 11.70
N PHE A 460 14.27 17.53 12.07
CA PHE A 460 13.11 16.70 12.32
C PHE A 460 12.63 15.96 11.06
N ILE A 461 12.56 16.62 9.91
CA ILE A 461 12.23 15.97 8.63
C ILE A 461 13.29 14.91 8.25
N VAL A 462 14.58 15.21 8.44
CA VAL A 462 15.65 14.22 8.23
C VAL A 462 15.47 13.01 9.15
N ILE A 463 15.09 13.22 10.40
CA ILE A 463 14.80 12.14 11.34
C ILE A 463 13.58 11.33 10.90
N LEU A 464 12.50 11.96 10.48
CA LEU A 464 11.34 11.23 9.95
C LEU A 464 11.74 10.39 8.74
N TYR A 465 12.53 10.95 7.83
CA TYR A 465 13.04 10.20 6.69
C TYR A 465 13.85 8.96 7.12
N ILE A 466 14.73 9.10 8.11
CA ILE A 466 15.48 7.97 8.67
C ILE A 466 14.56 6.94 9.33
N VAL A 467 13.62 7.39 10.17
CA VAL A 467 12.66 6.51 10.86
C VAL A 467 11.88 5.73 9.81
N PHE A 468 11.23 6.40 8.85
CA PHE A 468 10.51 5.72 7.79
C PHE A 468 11.43 4.81 6.96
N GLY A 469 12.67 5.20 6.68
CA GLY A 469 13.66 4.35 5.99
C GLY A 469 13.99 3.04 6.71
N LEU A 470 13.88 2.98 8.04
CA LEU A 470 14.06 1.73 8.81
C LEU A 470 12.89 0.74 8.62
N PHE A 471 11.69 1.26 8.36
CA PHE A 471 10.47 0.44 8.24
C PHE A 471 10.09 0.17 6.79
N TYR A 472 10.38 1.11 5.90
CA TYR A 472 10.10 1.09 4.47
C TYR A 472 11.40 0.76 3.75
N THR A 473 11.70 -0.53 3.61
CA THR A 473 12.89 -1.03 2.89
C THR A 473 12.94 -0.69 1.39
N PHE A 474 12.06 0.20 0.90
CA PHE A 474 11.91 0.60 -0.50
C PHE A 474 11.64 2.09 -0.73
N ILE A 475 12.15 2.96 0.16
CA ILE A 475 12.32 4.37 -0.21
C ILE A 475 13.43 4.48 -1.24
#